data_AF-A0A7C0Y0H1-F1
#
_entry.id   AF-A0A7C0Y0H1-F1
#
_cell.length_a   1.000
_cell.length_b   1.000
_cell.length_c   1.000
_cell.angle_alpha   90.00
_cell.angle_beta   90.00
_cell.angle_gamma   90.00
#
_symmetry.space_group_name_H-M   'P 1'
#
loop_
_entity.id
_entity.type
_entity.pdbx_description
1 polymer ?
#
loop_
_entity_poly.entity_id
_entity_poly.type
_entity_poly.pdbx_seq_one_letter_code
_entity_poly.pdbx_strand_id
1 'polypeptide(L)'
;MRKWREIFGASQTDVAKIMGISPSVVSDYEKGRRTPGVKFIKRFVEALIKVDNERGWVVCKELIKSLNLNPEVIIDIRELDKPMNLDTFVTLVKGCLLTSTHSQKIIYGYTVLDSIATIQSLSGNEFWQIMGLTTERALIFTKVTTGRSPMIAVRVAPVKPAAVVLHGPKKVDPLAIILAEKEKIPLILSLASDVNELVNSLRTYARVKIIV
;
A
#
# COMPACT_ATOMS: atom_id res chain seq x y z
N MET A 1 11.75 21.54 -6.54
CA MET A 1 11.24 21.89 -5.20
C MET A 1 10.24 23.04 -5.26
N ARG A 2 10.63 24.20 -5.83
CA ARG A 2 9.75 25.38 -5.97
C ARG A 2 8.34 25.09 -6.49
N LYS A 3 8.22 24.42 -7.64
CA LYS A 3 6.92 24.06 -8.23
C LYS A 3 6.01 23.31 -7.25
N TRP A 4 6.54 22.32 -6.53
CA TRP A 4 5.78 21.57 -5.53
C TRP A 4 5.36 22.44 -4.35
N ARG A 5 6.25 23.32 -3.85
CA ARG A 5 5.91 24.27 -2.80
C ARG A 5 4.75 25.19 -3.22
N GLU A 6 4.78 25.68 -4.46
CA GLU A 6 3.75 26.56 -5.02
C GLU A 6 2.42 25.83 -5.24
N ILE A 7 2.44 24.58 -5.73
CA ILE A 7 1.23 23.73 -5.83
C ILE A 7 0.57 23.54 -4.46
N PHE A 8 1.38 23.30 -3.42
CA PHE A 8 0.90 23.18 -2.04
C PHE A 8 0.52 24.53 -1.41
N GLY A 9 0.68 25.66 -2.12
CA GLY A 9 0.43 27.00 -1.62
C GLY A 9 1.24 27.34 -0.37
N ALA A 10 2.40 26.70 -0.17
CA ALA A 10 3.22 26.88 1.02
C ALA A 10 4.22 28.03 0.80
N SER A 11 4.40 28.91 1.78
CA SER A 11 5.47 29.91 1.72
C SER A 11 6.83 29.27 2.01
N GLN A 12 7.93 29.91 1.60
CA GLN A 12 9.27 29.44 1.98
C GLN A 12 9.44 29.42 3.50
N THR A 13 8.80 30.36 4.20
CA THR A 13 8.80 30.48 5.66
C THR A 13 8.07 29.32 6.33
N ASP A 14 6.91 28.90 5.80
CA ASP A 14 6.13 27.78 6.35
C ASP A 14 6.94 26.49 6.31
N VAL A 15 7.50 26.19 5.14
CA VAL A 15 8.33 25.00 4.92
C VAL A 15 9.59 25.06 5.79
N ALA A 16 10.27 26.20 5.84
CA ALA A 16 11.48 26.39 6.63
C ALA A 16 11.21 26.19 8.14
N LYS A 17 10.10 26.73 8.64
CA LYS A 17 9.67 26.57 10.05
C LYS A 17 9.44 25.11 10.40
N ILE A 18 8.71 24.37 9.58
CA ILE A 18 8.45 22.93 9.83
C ILE A 18 9.73 22.12 9.73
N MET A 19 10.60 22.46 8.78
CA MET A 19 11.89 21.81 8.62
C MET A 19 12.89 22.25 9.70
N GLY A 20 12.68 23.31 10.48
CA GLY A 20 13.65 23.81 11.46
C GLY A 20 14.94 24.35 10.80
N ILE A 21 14.82 25.00 9.65
CA ILE A 21 15.92 25.65 8.91
C ILE A 21 15.56 27.11 8.60
N SER A 22 16.52 27.90 8.11
CA SER A 22 16.21 29.26 7.66
C SER A 22 15.49 29.28 6.30
N PRO A 23 14.62 30.26 6.02
CA PRO A 23 14.00 30.44 4.69
C PRO A 23 15.03 30.60 3.56
N SER A 24 16.20 31.18 3.84
CA SER A 24 17.30 31.32 2.87
C SER A 24 17.82 29.97 2.38
N VAL A 25 17.88 28.95 3.24
CA VAL A 25 18.29 27.59 2.84
C VAL A 25 17.27 26.99 1.87
N VAL A 26 15.97 27.17 2.11
CA VAL A 26 14.92 26.73 1.17
C VAL A 26 15.10 27.44 -0.18
N SER A 27 15.31 28.77 -0.17
CA SER A 27 15.57 29.52 -1.39
C SER A 27 16.82 29.06 -2.15
N ASP A 28 17.89 28.65 -1.45
CA ASP A 28 19.11 28.15 -2.09
C ASP A 28 18.85 26.88 -2.89
N TYR A 29 18.10 25.93 -2.32
CA TYR A 29 17.71 24.70 -3.02
C TYR A 29 16.75 24.98 -4.17
N GLU A 30 15.79 25.90 -4.01
CA GLU A 30 14.85 26.25 -5.07
C GLU A 30 15.50 26.92 -6.28
N LYS A 31 16.59 27.67 -6.05
CA LYS A 31 17.38 28.32 -7.10
C LYS A 31 18.46 27.43 -7.71
N GLY A 32 18.56 26.17 -7.27
CA GLY A 32 19.59 25.24 -7.75
C GLY A 32 21.01 25.57 -7.29
N ARG A 33 21.18 26.46 -6.30
CA ARG A 33 22.50 26.78 -5.71
C ARG A 33 23.07 25.62 -4.90
N ARG A 34 22.20 24.68 -4.51
CA ARG A 34 22.54 23.45 -3.78
C ARG A 34 21.73 22.29 -4.33
N THR A 35 22.33 21.11 -4.35
CA THR A 35 21.63 19.86 -4.70
C THR A 35 21.11 19.19 -3.43
N PRO A 36 19.80 18.95 -3.30
CA PRO A 36 19.24 18.35 -2.09
C PRO A 36 19.55 16.85 -2.03
N GLY A 37 20.04 16.38 -0.89
CA GLY A 37 20.14 14.94 -0.62
C GLY A 37 18.77 14.31 -0.30
N VAL A 38 18.69 12.97 -0.36
CA VAL A 38 17.44 12.21 -0.17
C VAL A 38 16.73 12.56 1.16
N LYS A 39 17.48 12.66 2.27
CA LYS A 39 16.93 13.04 3.58
C LYS A 39 16.30 14.44 3.60
N PHE A 40 16.87 15.37 2.83
CA PHE A 40 16.35 16.73 2.72
C PHE A 40 15.06 16.76 1.91
N ILE A 41 15.03 16.05 0.76
CA ILE A 41 13.82 15.91 -0.06
C ILE A 41 12.69 15.29 0.75
N LYS A 42 12.96 14.22 1.52
CA LYS A 42 11.98 13.59 2.39
C LYS A 42 11.37 14.58 3.38
N ARG A 43 12.20 15.31 4.14
CA ARG A 43 11.75 16.34 5.09
C ARG A 43 10.97 17.46 4.42
N PHE A 44 11.36 17.86 3.21
CA PHE A 44 10.64 18.87 2.45
C PHE A 44 9.24 18.40 2.05
N VAL A 45 9.12 17.17 1.54
CA VAL A 45 7.81 16.57 1.19
C VAL A 45 6.94 16.43 2.45
N GLU A 46 7.50 15.93 3.56
CA GLU A 46 6.80 15.85 4.85
C GLU A 46 6.31 17.24 5.32
N ALA A 47 7.11 18.28 5.11
CA ALA A 47 6.71 19.65 5.43
C ALA A 47 5.55 20.14 4.56
N LEU A 48 5.57 19.90 3.24
CA LEU A 48 4.46 20.27 2.36
C LEU A 48 3.15 19.56 2.77
N ILE A 49 3.22 18.26 3.05
CA ILE A 49 2.07 17.47 3.51
C ILE A 49 1.53 18.02 4.83
N LYS A 50 2.41 18.43 5.75
CA LYS A 50 2.00 19.03 7.03
C LYS A 50 1.30 20.38 6.85
N VAL A 51 1.77 21.23 5.92
CA VAL A 51 1.08 22.49 5.58
C VAL A 51 -0.31 22.22 4.99
N ASP A 52 -0.45 21.22 4.11
CA ASP A 52 -1.75 20.88 3.53
C ASP A 52 -2.72 20.29 4.57
N ASN A 53 -2.22 19.50 5.52
CA ASN A 53 -3.01 18.98 6.64
C ASN A 53 -3.65 20.11 7.46
N GLU A 54 -2.87 21.15 7.80
CA GLU A 54 -3.38 22.32 8.52
C GLU A 54 -4.49 23.07 7.74
N ARG A 55 -4.60 22.81 6.44
CA ARG A 55 -5.61 23.39 5.53
C ARG A 55 -6.70 22.39 5.13
N GLY A 56 -6.77 21.21 5.75
CA GLY A 56 -7.82 20.22 5.50
C GLY A 56 -7.59 19.28 4.32
N TRP A 57 -6.32 19.10 3.91
CA TRP A 57 -5.86 18.16 2.88
C TRP A 57 -6.30 18.50 1.46
N VAL A 58 -6.37 19.78 1.11
CA VAL A 58 -6.92 20.24 -0.18
C VAL A 58 -6.12 19.66 -1.35
N VAL A 59 -4.79 19.83 -1.32
CA VAL A 59 -3.92 19.43 -2.43
C VAL A 59 -3.73 17.92 -2.45
N CYS A 60 -3.56 17.28 -1.29
CA CYS A 60 -3.48 15.82 -1.21
C CYS A 60 -4.75 15.14 -1.71
N LYS A 61 -5.95 15.66 -1.40
CA LYS A 61 -7.21 15.11 -1.92
C LYS A 61 -7.32 15.24 -3.44
N GLU A 62 -6.93 16.38 -4.00
CA GLU A 62 -6.93 16.55 -5.46
C GLU A 62 -5.90 15.65 -6.15
N LEU A 63 -4.70 15.48 -5.57
CA LEU A 63 -3.71 14.53 -6.07
C LEU A 63 -4.23 13.09 -6.04
N ILE A 64 -4.86 12.67 -4.94
CA ILE A 64 -5.48 11.35 -4.81
C ILE A 64 -6.50 11.12 -5.94
N LYS A 65 -7.41 12.09 -6.17
CA LYS A 65 -8.38 12.00 -7.27
C LYS A 65 -7.70 11.91 -8.64
N SER A 66 -6.68 12.72 -8.90
CA SER A 66 -5.98 12.74 -10.18
C SER A 66 -5.22 11.43 -10.48
N LEU A 67 -4.80 10.73 -9.42
CA LEU A 67 -4.15 9.42 -9.50
C LEU A 67 -5.17 8.27 -9.50
N ASN A 68 -6.47 8.60 -9.51
CA ASN A 68 -7.59 7.68 -9.31
C ASN A 68 -7.42 6.82 -8.06
N LEU A 69 -6.75 7.27 -7.00
CA LEU A 69 -6.63 6.47 -5.79
C LEU A 69 -7.93 6.54 -4.99
N ASN A 70 -8.48 5.38 -4.62
CA ASN A 70 -9.65 5.33 -3.74
C ASN A 70 -9.23 5.00 -2.28
N PRO A 71 -9.12 6.00 -1.39
CA PRO A 71 -8.68 5.79 -0.01
C PRO A 71 -9.68 5.01 0.84
N GLU A 72 -10.96 4.92 0.44
CA GLU A 72 -11.96 4.12 1.17
C GLU A 72 -11.75 2.61 0.97
N VAL A 73 -11.06 2.23 -0.10
CA VAL A 73 -10.81 0.83 -0.47
C VAL A 73 -9.56 0.28 0.23
N ILE A 74 -8.54 1.13 0.36
CA ILE A 74 -7.21 0.74 0.84
C ILE A 74 -7.09 1.03 2.33
N ILE A 75 -7.03 -0.02 3.14
CA ILE A 75 -6.86 0.05 4.59
C ILE A 75 -5.40 0.31 4.96
N ASP A 76 -4.46 -0.39 4.29
CA ASP A 76 -3.03 -0.17 4.43
C ASP A 76 -2.32 -0.58 3.15
N ILE A 77 -1.25 0.12 2.80
CA ILE A 77 -0.44 -0.21 1.62
C ILE A 77 1.03 0.07 1.93
N ARG A 78 1.91 -0.89 1.65
CA ARG A 78 3.34 -0.73 1.87
C ARG A 78 4.18 -1.44 0.83
N GLU A 79 5.22 -0.76 0.41
CA GLU A 79 6.39 -1.37 -0.22
C GLU A 79 7.36 -1.85 0.87
N LEU A 80 8.03 -2.97 0.64
CA LEU A 80 8.98 -3.56 1.57
C LEU A 80 10.41 -3.26 1.12
N ASP A 81 11.21 -2.69 2.03
CA ASP A 81 12.64 -2.45 1.79
C ASP A 81 13.43 -3.76 1.63
N LYS A 82 13.01 -4.81 2.35
CA LYS A 82 13.49 -6.18 2.17
C LYS A 82 12.37 -7.07 1.65
N PRO A 83 12.61 -7.85 0.59
CA PRO A 83 11.65 -8.84 0.13
C PRO A 83 11.30 -9.83 1.24
N MET A 84 10.10 -10.38 1.20
CA MET A 84 9.58 -11.36 2.14
C MET A 84 9.28 -12.65 1.39
N ASN A 85 9.74 -13.79 1.91
CA ASN A 85 9.34 -15.09 1.36
C ASN A 85 7.90 -15.44 1.80
N LEU A 86 7.28 -16.37 1.07
CA LEU A 86 5.90 -16.77 1.32
C LEU A 86 5.68 -17.31 2.73
N ASP A 87 6.61 -18.11 3.28
CA ASP A 87 6.46 -18.73 4.61
C ASP A 87 6.43 -17.69 5.74
N THR A 88 7.31 -16.69 5.65
CA THR A 88 7.33 -15.55 6.58
C THR A 88 6.03 -14.76 6.47
N PHE A 89 5.55 -14.55 5.24
CA PHE A 89 4.30 -13.84 5.00
C PHE A 89 3.09 -14.58 5.58
N VAL A 90 2.98 -15.89 5.33
CA VAL A 90 1.93 -16.76 5.89
C VAL A 90 1.95 -16.69 7.42
N THR A 91 3.13 -16.73 8.03
CA THR A 91 3.26 -16.60 9.49
C THR A 91 2.76 -15.25 10.00
N LEU A 92 3.15 -14.14 9.35
CA LEU A 92 2.74 -12.79 9.76
C LEU A 92 1.24 -12.57 9.66
N VAL A 93 0.58 -13.14 8.65
CA VAL A 93 -0.88 -13.05 8.50
C VAL A 93 -1.65 -14.09 9.31
N LYS A 94 -0.96 -14.89 10.15
CA LYS A 94 -1.52 -16.05 10.86
C LYS A 94 -2.29 -16.96 9.91
N GLY A 95 -1.68 -17.24 8.78
CA GLY A 95 -2.32 -17.83 7.62
C GLY A 95 -2.28 -19.35 7.60
N CYS A 96 -3.31 -19.94 7.00
CA CYS A 96 -3.30 -21.30 6.49
C CYS A 96 -3.28 -21.25 4.96
N LEU A 97 -2.26 -21.85 4.34
CA LEU A 97 -2.18 -21.95 2.88
C LEU A 97 -3.20 -22.97 2.37
N LEU A 98 -4.08 -22.55 1.48
CA LEU A 98 -5.16 -23.38 0.93
C LEU A 98 -4.81 -24.02 -0.42
N THR A 99 -3.80 -23.50 -1.09
CA THR A 99 -3.29 -24.03 -2.35
C THR A 99 -2.11 -24.96 -2.12
N SER A 100 -2.04 -26.02 -2.91
CA SER A 100 -0.93 -26.97 -3.00
C SER A 100 0.35 -26.36 -3.56
N THR A 101 0.28 -25.18 -4.16
CA THR A 101 1.43 -24.53 -4.79
C THR A 101 2.44 -24.05 -3.74
N HIS A 102 3.56 -24.77 -3.61
CA HIS A 102 4.77 -24.30 -2.91
C HIS A 102 5.51 -23.28 -3.79
N SER A 103 4.92 -22.11 -4.01
CA SER A 103 5.57 -21.11 -4.84
C SER A 103 6.72 -20.48 -4.05
N GLN A 104 7.93 -20.47 -4.64
CA GLN A 104 9.08 -19.67 -4.17
C GLN A 104 8.84 -18.15 -4.34
N LYS A 105 7.57 -17.72 -4.26
CA LYS A 105 7.19 -16.34 -4.49
C LYS A 105 7.82 -15.46 -3.43
N ILE A 106 8.34 -14.35 -3.92
CA ILE A 106 8.91 -13.28 -3.14
C ILE A 106 7.94 -12.12 -3.20
N ILE A 107 7.60 -11.59 -2.03
CA ILE A 107 6.66 -10.51 -1.84
C ILE A 107 7.48 -9.24 -1.57
N TYR A 108 7.30 -8.23 -2.43
CA TYR A 108 7.96 -6.92 -2.33
C TYR A 108 7.06 -5.85 -1.74
N GLY A 109 5.78 -6.14 -1.53
CA GLY A 109 4.81 -5.20 -1.00
C GLY A 109 3.52 -5.89 -0.56
N TYR A 110 2.63 -5.13 0.06
CA TYR A 110 1.28 -5.60 0.32
C TYR A 110 0.26 -4.48 0.25
N THR A 111 -0.99 -4.86 -0.03
CA THR A 111 -2.16 -3.99 0.08
C THR A 111 -3.23 -4.70 0.90
N VAL A 112 -3.67 -4.07 1.99
CA VAL A 112 -4.81 -4.50 2.81
C VAL A 112 -6.04 -3.73 2.34
N LEU A 113 -7.10 -4.46 2.02
CA LEU A 113 -8.27 -3.96 1.32
C LEU A 113 -9.54 -4.28 2.09
N ASP A 114 -10.51 -3.36 2.07
CA ASP A 114 -11.89 -3.69 2.42
C ASP A 114 -12.54 -4.40 1.22
N SER A 115 -12.82 -5.70 1.34
CA SER A 115 -13.33 -6.47 0.21
C SER A 115 -14.67 -5.96 -0.32
N ILE A 116 -15.54 -5.46 0.56
CA ILE A 116 -16.89 -5.03 0.18
C ILE A 116 -16.76 -3.72 -0.62
N ALA A 117 -16.02 -2.75 -0.07
CA ALA A 117 -15.76 -1.49 -0.76
C ALA A 117 -15.04 -1.74 -2.10
N THR A 118 -14.00 -2.58 -2.11
CA THR A 118 -13.23 -2.93 -3.30
C THR A 118 -14.14 -3.39 -4.46
N ILE A 119 -15.01 -4.36 -4.20
CA ILE A 119 -15.86 -4.95 -5.25
C ILE A 119 -16.93 -3.97 -5.73
N GLN A 120 -17.39 -3.07 -4.86
CA GLN A 120 -18.40 -2.08 -5.20
C GLN A 120 -17.84 -0.90 -6.00
N SER A 121 -16.59 -0.49 -5.73
CA SER A 121 -16.04 0.74 -6.27
C SER A 121 -15.01 0.56 -7.38
N LEU A 122 -14.30 -0.59 -7.45
CA LEU A 122 -13.25 -0.79 -8.45
C LEU A 122 -13.76 -1.57 -9.66
N SER A 123 -13.63 -0.97 -10.84
CA SER A 123 -13.76 -1.66 -12.11
C SER A 123 -12.47 -2.45 -12.45
N GLY A 124 -12.54 -3.35 -13.44
CA GLY A 124 -11.40 -4.18 -13.86
C GLY A 124 -10.16 -3.38 -14.27
N ASN A 125 -10.32 -2.18 -14.82
CA ASN A 125 -9.23 -1.29 -15.21
C ASN A 125 -8.64 -0.52 -14.01
N GLU A 126 -9.38 -0.39 -12.93
CA GLU A 126 -8.98 0.31 -11.71
C GLU A 126 -8.24 -0.60 -10.73
N PHE A 127 -8.12 -1.89 -11.06
CA PHE A 127 -7.36 -2.86 -10.28
C PHE A 127 -5.89 -2.45 -10.09
N TRP A 128 -5.32 -1.67 -11.01
CA TRP A 128 -3.96 -1.12 -10.86
C TRP A 128 -3.79 -0.27 -9.60
N GLN A 129 -4.85 0.38 -9.12
CA GLN A 129 -4.80 1.24 -7.93
C GLN A 129 -4.40 0.47 -6.67
N ILE A 130 -4.72 -0.83 -6.60
CA ILE A 130 -4.39 -1.69 -5.46
C ILE A 130 -3.07 -2.44 -5.64
N MET A 131 -2.40 -2.31 -6.78
CA MET A 131 -1.13 -2.99 -7.08
C MET A 131 0.11 -2.20 -6.61
N GLY A 132 -0.04 -0.96 -6.10
CA GLY A 132 1.08 -0.13 -5.64
C GLY A 132 2.19 0.04 -6.70
N LEU A 133 3.46 0.04 -6.28
CA LEU A 133 4.60 0.22 -7.20
C LEU A 133 5.04 -1.07 -7.92
N THR A 134 4.58 -2.24 -7.48
CA THR A 134 5.00 -3.54 -8.01
C THR A 134 3.89 -4.58 -7.93
N THR A 135 3.74 -5.38 -8.99
CA THR A 135 2.79 -6.48 -9.03
C THR A 135 3.22 -7.68 -8.19
N GLU A 136 4.51 -7.80 -7.86
CA GLU A 136 5.05 -8.85 -6.98
C GLU A 136 4.75 -8.52 -5.51
N ARG A 137 3.45 -8.44 -5.19
CA ARG A 137 2.92 -8.10 -3.87
C ARG A 137 1.76 -8.99 -3.46
N ALA A 138 1.45 -8.99 -2.18
CA ALA A 138 0.25 -9.64 -1.67
C ALA A 138 -0.96 -8.71 -1.65
N LEU A 139 -2.13 -9.22 -2.03
CA LEU A 139 -3.42 -8.55 -1.80
C LEU A 139 -4.15 -9.24 -0.65
N ILE A 140 -4.52 -8.47 0.36
CA ILE A 140 -5.18 -8.95 1.57
C ILE A 140 -6.60 -8.40 1.60
N PHE A 141 -7.57 -9.24 1.30
CA PHE A 141 -8.98 -8.88 1.33
C PHE A 141 -9.56 -9.16 2.72
N THR A 142 -10.00 -8.11 3.40
CA THR A 142 -10.66 -8.18 4.70
C THR A 142 -12.18 -8.14 4.57
N LYS A 143 -12.89 -8.50 5.64
CA LYS A 143 -14.37 -8.57 5.66
C LYS A 143 -14.94 -9.49 4.57
N VAL A 144 -14.19 -10.54 4.22
CA VAL A 144 -14.59 -11.52 3.20
C VAL A 144 -15.61 -12.49 3.79
N THR A 145 -16.62 -12.84 3.00
CA THR A 145 -17.66 -13.81 3.40
C THR A 145 -17.37 -15.23 2.92
N THR A 146 -17.01 -15.41 1.64
CA THR A 146 -16.76 -16.75 1.03
C THR A 146 -15.44 -16.86 0.27
N GLY A 147 -14.90 -15.74 -0.21
CA GLY A 147 -13.68 -15.70 -1.04
C GLY A 147 -13.92 -15.77 -2.55
N ARG A 148 -15.13 -16.07 -3.01
CA ARG A 148 -15.45 -16.11 -4.46
C ARG A 148 -15.20 -14.77 -5.13
N SER A 149 -15.80 -13.70 -4.61
CA SER A 149 -15.78 -12.39 -5.26
C SER A 149 -14.36 -11.80 -5.38
N PRO A 150 -13.51 -11.83 -4.33
CA PRO A 150 -12.10 -11.45 -4.45
C PRO A 150 -11.35 -12.27 -5.52
N MET A 151 -11.54 -13.59 -5.54
CA MET A 151 -10.84 -14.44 -6.50
C MET A 151 -11.33 -14.29 -7.94
N ILE A 152 -12.61 -13.98 -8.16
CA ILE A 152 -13.12 -13.61 -9.47
C ILE A 152 -12.47 -12.29 -9.93
N ALA A 153 -12.40 -11.28 -9.06
CA ALA A 153 -11.75 -10.01 -9.38
C ALA A 153 -10.26 -10.22 -9.75
N VAL A 154 -9.52 -10.99 -8.95
CA VAL A 154 -8.13 -11.34 -9.24
C VAL A 154 -8.01 -12.11 -10.56
N ARG A 155 -8.95 -13.01 -10.87
CA ARG A 155 -8.96 -13.78 -12.13
C ARG A 155 -9.13 -12.90 -13.36
N VAL A 156 -10.00 -11.91 -13.32
CA VAL A 156 -10.27 -11.04 -14.49
C VAL A 156 -9.31 -9.84 -14.57
N ALA A 157 -8.56 -9.56 -13.50
CA ALA A 157 -7.57 -8.49 -13.48
C ALA A 157 -6.46 -8.71 -14.54
N PRO A 158 -5.98 -7.63 -15.19
CA PRO A 158 -4.94 -7.71 -16.22
C PRO A 158 -3.58 -8.14 -15.66
N VAL A 159 -3.35 -7.95 -14.36
CA VAL A 159 -2.16 -8.39 -13.64
C VAL A 159 -2.50 -9.19 -12.41
N LYS A 160 -1.61 -10.13 -12.06
CA LYS A 160 -1.79 -11.03 -10.92
C LYS A 160 -0.87 -10.63 -9.77
N PRO A 161 -1.37 -10.64 -8.51
CA PRO A 161 -0.52 -10.47 -7.35
C PRO A 161 0.36 -11.71 -7.11
N ALA A 162 1.40 -11.55 -6.29
CA ALA A 162 2.26 -12.64 -5.85
C ALA A 162 1.55 -13.60 -4.87
N ALA A 163 0.57 -13.10 -4.10
CA ALA A 163 -0.25 -13.90 -3.19
C ALA A 163 -1.59 -13.21 -2.90
N VAL A 164 -2.59 -13.98 -2.49
CA VAL A 164 -3.89 -13.48 -2.01
C VAL A 164 -4.17 -14.00 -0.61
N VAL A 165 -4.60 -13.11 0.27
CA VAL A 165 -5.05 -13.44 1.63
C VAL A 165 -6.51 -13.10 1.77
N LEU A 166 -7.28 -14.02 2.35
CA LEU A 166 -8.68 -13.81 2.73
C LEU A 166 -8.79 -13.74 4.24
N HIS A 167 -9.39 -12.67 4.76
CA HIS A 167 -9.69 -12.49 6.18
C HIS A 167 -11.19 -12.24 6.38
N GLY A 168 -11.79 -12.97 7.32
CA GLY A 168 -13.24 -12.95 7.59
C GLY A 168 -13.95 -14.31 7.52
N PRO A 169 -13.76 -15.15 6.48
CA PRO A 169 -14.53 -16.38 6.35
C PRO A 169 -14.00 -17.46 7.28
N LYS A 170 -14.90 -18.26 7.89
CA LYS A 170 -14.49 -19.48 8.61
C LYS A 170 -14.11 -20.63 7.66
N LYS A 171 -14.74 -20.65 6.48
CA LYS A 171 -14.51 -21.64 5.43
C LYS A 171 -14.50 -20.92 4.09
N VAL A 172 -13.48 -21.19 3.29
CA VAL A 172 -13.35 -20.63 1.95
C VAL A 172 -14.09 -21.52 0.96
N ASP A 173 -14.77 -20.89 0.01
CA ASP A 173 -15.49 -21.60 -1.03
C ASP A 173 -14.52 -22.37 -1.95
N PRO A 174 -14.82 -23.64 -2.32
CA PRO A 174 -13.94 -24.44 -3.17
C PRO A 174 -13.61 -23.78 -4.51
N LEU A 175 -14.52 -23.01 -5.09
CA LEU A 175 -14.27 -22.31 -6.35
C LEU A 175 -13.11 -21.31 -6.20
N ALA A 176 -13.03 -20.59 -5.08
CA ALA A 176 -11.95 -19.63 -4.84
C ALA A 176 -10.58 -20.33 -4.84
N ILE A 177 -10.50 -21.52 -4.24
CA ILE A 177 -9.28 -22.34 -4.19
C ILE A 177 -8.93 -22.85 -5.61
N ILE A 178 -9.91 -23.38 -6.35
CA ILE A 178 -9.71 -23.86 -7.73
C ILE A 178 -9.21 -22.73 -8.63
N LEU A 179 -9.77 -21.53 -8.50
CA LEU A 179 -9.33 -20.37 -9.25
C LEU A 179 -7.89 -19.99 -8.89
N ALA A 180 -7.53 -20.00 -7.61
CA ALA A 180 -6.18 -19.69 -7.17
C ALA A 180 -5.14 -20.68 -7.72
N GLU A 181 -5.43 -21.98 -7.66
CA GLU A 181 -4.58 -23.03 -8.25
C GLU A 181 -4.38 -22.83 -9.74
N LYS A 182 -5.46 -22.55 -10.48
CA LYS A 182 -5.41 -22.34 -11.93
C LYS A 182 -4.56 -21.13 -12.31
N GLU A 183 -4.62 -20.06 -11.53
CA GLU A 183 -3.82 -18.86 -11.72
C GLU A 183 -2.41 -18.98 -11.11
N LYS A 184 -2.09 -20.09 -10.42
CA LYS A 184 -0.83 -20.33 -9.69
C LYS A 184 -0.53 -19.24 -8.64
N ILE A 185 -1.57 -18.79 -7.95
CA ILE A 185 -1.50 -17.76 -6.92
C ILE A 185 -1.68 -18.44 -5.56
N PRO A 186 -0.73 -18.30 -4.62
CA PRO A 186 -0.91 -18.72 -3.24
C PRO A 186 -2.16 -18.09 -2.63
N LEU A 187 -3.13 -18.91 -2.24
CA LEU A 187 -4.32 -18.46 -1.52
C LEU A 187 -4.20 -18.81 -0.04
N ILE A 188 -4.28 -17.80 0.81
CA ILE A 188 -4.06 -17.93 2.25
C ILE A 188 -5.34 -17.52 2.96
N LEU A 189 -5.79 -18.33 3.91
CA LEU A 189 -6.82 -17.96 4.87
C LEU A 189 -6.16 -17.39 6.12
N SER A 190 -6.37 -16.12 6.41
CA SER A 190 -5.88 -15.50 7.65
C SER A 190 -6.78 -15.86 8.83
N LEU A 191 -6.14 -16.26 9.94
CA LEU A 191 -6.78 -16.56 11.23
C LEU A 191 -6.59 -15.42 12.25
N ALA A 192 -6.16 -14.24 11.81
CA ALA A 192 -6.08 -13.06 12.67
C ALA A 192 -7.47 -12.71 13.24
N SER A 193 -7.53 -12.27 14.51
CA SER A 193 -8.80 -11.99 15.20
C SER A 193 -9.58 -10.87 14.51
N ASP A 194 -8.85 -9.86 14.03
CA ASP A 194 -9.39 -8.66 13.43
C ASP A 194 -8.38 -8.01 12.46
N VAL A 195 -8.85 -7.00 11.74
CA VAL A 195 -8.07 -6.28 10.74
C VAL A 195 -6.91 -5.50 11.35
N ASN A 196 -7.06 -4.96 12.57
CA ASN A 196 -5.99 -4.19 13.20
C ASN A 196 -4.82 -5.10 13.60
N GLU A 197 -5.10 -6.29 14.12
CA GLU A 197 -4.08 -7.30 14.40
C GLU A 197 -3.27 -7.63 13.13
N LEU A 198 -3.99 -7.90 12.03
CA LEU A 198 -3.37 -8.22 10.74
C LEU A 198 -2.46 -7.11 10.23
N VAL A 199 -2.95 -5.86 10.23
CA VAL A 199 -2.21 -4.67 9.81
C VAL A 199 -0.99 -4.43 10.70
N ASN A 200 -1.15 -4.53 12.02
CA ASN A 200 -0.06 -4.31 12.96
C ASN A 200 1.05 -5.35 12.78
N SER A 201 0.68 -6.63 12.60
CA SER A 201 1.63 -7.71 12.33
C SER A 201 2.44 -7.43 11.06
N LEU A 202 1.79 -7.11 9.94
CA LEU A 202 2.44 -6.77 8.68
C LEU A 202 3.36 -5.54 8.78
N ARG A 203 2.98 -4.54 9.58
CA ARG A 203 3.78 -3.33 9.82
C ARG A 203 5.06 -3.60 10.62
N THR A 204 5.12 -4.66 11.43
CA THR A 204 6.36 -4.98 12.18
C THR A 204 7.51 -5.31 11.22
N TYR A 205 7.23 -6.08 10.16
CA TYR A 205 8.22 -6.44 9.15
C TYR A 205 8.65 -5.24 8.31
N ALA A 206 7.70 -4.40 7.91
CA ALA A 206 7.97 -3.19 7.13
C ALA A 206 8.76 -2.13 7.92
N ARG A 207 8.91 -2.27 9.25
CA ARG A 207 9.65 -1.35 10.13
C ARG A 207 11.08 -1.81 10.44
N VAL A 208 11.53 -2.96 9.93
CA VAL A 208 12.90 -3.45 10.16
C VAL A 208 13.89 -2.49 9.51
N LYS A 209 14.36 -1.52 10.31
CA LYS A 209 15.36 -0.54 9.94
C LYS A 209 16.65 -1.24 9.50
N ILE A 210 17.22 -0.73 8.43
CA ILE A 210 18.62 -0.90 8.05
C ILE A 210 19.48 -0.48 9.25
N ILE A 211 20.06 -1.46 9.95
CA ILE A 211 21.29 -1.26 10.71
C ILE A 211 22.41 -1.43 9.68
N VAL A 212 22.86 -0.31 9.11
CA VAL A 212 24.13 -0.17 8.39
C VAL A 212 24.74 1.12 8.88
#